data_AF-A0AAQ4E8J6-F1
#
_entry.id   AF-A0AAQ4E8J6-F1
#
_cell.length_a   1.000
_cell.length_b   1.000
_cell.length_c   1.000
_cell.angle_alpha   90.00
_cell.angle_beta   90.00
_cell.angle_gamma   90.00
#
_symmetry.space_group_name_H-M   'P 1'
#
loop_
_entity.id
_entity.type
_entity.pdbx_description
1 polymer ?
#
loop_
_entity_poly.entity_id
_entity_poly.type
_entity_poly.pdbx_seq_one_letter_code
_entity_poly.pdbx_strand_id
1 'polypeptide(L)'
;MECIFSIDNCCPCLQVRKWRKKADVPGRQSAFTIFSQTEGPLICQEHRRRFPEATEETTRQALFEAYTNLDEKAQHKLNKCVVKPPDPVCSKLRSDIHLGAVSERLDALIEDYVEQNPHGLLDAAKGITADDFRSMVYMRNMRAICDPGEPVGLLAAQVCERAPLPVLLTQTVSP
;
A
#
# COMPACT_ATOMS: atom_id res chain seq x y z
N MET A 1 27.40 -17.97 -12.06
CA MET A 1 27.04 -17.13 -10.91
C MET A 1 26.94 -15.69 -11.40
N GLU A 2 26.05 -15.42 -12.36
CA GLU A 2 25.85 -14.09 -12.93
C GLU A 2 24.40 -14.01 -13.38
N CYS A 3 23.56 -13.36 -12.56
CA CYS A 3 22.26 -12.81 -12.93
C CYS A 3 21.97 -11.67 -11.95
N ILE A 4 22.89 -10.69 -11.86
CA ILE A 4 22.50 -9.37 -11.35
C ILE A 4 21.70 -8.76 -12.49
N PHE A 5 20.43 -9.15 -12.63
CA PHE A 5 19.51 -8.47 -13.52
C PHE A 5 19.49 -7.01 -13.09
N SER A 6 19.82 -6.12 -14.03
CA SER A 6 19.68 -4.68 -13.90
C SER A 6 18.34 -4.34 -13.22
N ILE A 7 18.43 -3.69 -12.06
CA ILE A 7 17.34 -3.47 -11.11
C ILE A 7 16.15 -2.75 -11.76
N ASP A 8 16.44 -1.88 -12.73
CA ASP A 8 15.44 -1.09 -13.45
C ASP A 8 14.69 -1.87 -14.53
N ASN A 9 15.11 -3.09 -14.86
CA ASN A 9 14.55 -3.88 -15.95
C ASN A 9 13.83 -5.16 -15.50
N CYS A 10 13.57 -5.33 -14.20
CA CYS A 10 12.79 -6.47 -13.76
C CYS A 10 11.33 -6.33 -14.23
N CYS A 11 10.81 -7.35 -14.92
CA CYS A 11 9.47 -7.32 -15.52
C CYS A 11 8.35 -6.89 -14.53
N PRO A 12 8.33 -7.36 -13.25
CA PRO A 12 7.33 -6.93 -12.28
C PRO A 12 7.44 -5.46 -11.83
N CYS A 13 8.65 -4.94 -11.60
CA CYS A 13 8.81 -3.56 -11.12
C CYS A 13 8.39 -2.55 -12.21
N LEU A 14 8.72 -2.84 -13.47
CA LEU A 14 8.29 -2.06 -14.62
C LEU A 14 6.77 -2.07 -14.79
N GLN A 15 6.10 -3.20 -14.57
CA GLN A 15 4.64 -3.28 -14.63
C GLN A 15 3.98 -2.40 -13.58
N VAL A 16 4.47 -2.43 -12.34
CA VAL A 16 3.96 -1.61 -11.24
C VAL A 16 4.18 -0.12 -11.54
N ARG A 17 5.38 0.27 -11.99
CA ARG A 17 5.69 1.67 -12.36
C ARG A 17 4.82 2.16 -13.52
N LYS A 18 4.61 1.34 -14.56
CA LYS A 18 3.70 1.65 -15.68
C LYS A 18 2.26 1.79 -15.23
N TRP A 19 1.78 0.89 -14.37
CA TRP A 19 0.43 0.96 -13.81
C TRP A 19 0.26 2.23 -12.97
N ARG A 20 1.22 2.57 -12.10
CA ARG A 20 1.19 3.80 -11.29
C ARG A 20 1.08 5.07 -12.14
N LYS A 21 1.79 5.14 -13.27
CA LYS A 21 1.67 6.28 -14.20
C LYS A 21 0.30 6.37 -14.89
N LYS A 22 -0.40 5.23 -15.05
CA LYS A 22 -1.74 5.16 -15.64
C LYS A 22 -2.84 5.38 -14.60
N ALA A 23 -2.60 5.01 -13.35
CA ALA A 23 -3.51 5.21 -12.24
C ALA A 23 -3.47 6.68 -11.80
N ASP A 24 -4.57 7.39 -12.01
CA ASP A 24 -4.75 8.79 -11.61
C ASP A 24 -4.81 8.96 -10.07
N VAL A 25 -5.17 7.88 -9.37
CA VAL A 25 -5.42 7.86 -7.93
C VAL A 25 -4.27 7.23 -7.14
N PRO A 26 -3.91 7.80 -5.97
CA PRO A 26 -2.89 7.23 -5.10
C PRO A 26 -3.44 5.97 -4.41
N GLY A 27 -3.12 4.81 -4.97
CA GLY A 27 -3.36 3.51 -4.32
C GLY A 27 -4.16 2.52 -5.16
N ARG A 28 -4.16 1.27 -4.70
CA ARG A 28 -4.90 0.18 -5.33
C ARG A 28 -6.37 0.29 -4.94
N GLN A 29 -7.23 0.63 -5.91
CA GLN A 29 -8.68 0.69 -5.68
C GLN A 29 -9.37 -0.63 -6.00
N SER A 30 -10.40 -0.95 -5.23
CA SER A 30 -11.33 -2.05 -5.51
C SER A 30 -12.66 -1.52 -6.02
N ALA A 31 -13.46 -2.40 -6.63
CA ALA A 31 -14.83 -2.05 -7.05
C ALA A 31 -15.68 -1.56 -5.86
N PHE A 32 -15.48 -2.16 -4.68
CA PHE A 32 -16.11 -1.71 -3.44
C PHE A 32 -15.64 -0.30 -3.01
N THR A 33 -14.37 0.04 -3.23
CA THR A 33 -13.86 1.38 -2.90
C THR A 33 -14.57 2.45 -3.73
N ILE A 34 -14.71 2.20 -5.04
CA ILE A 34 -15.42 3.09 -5.95
C ILE A 34 -16.90 3.18 -5.55
N PHE A 35 -17.56 2.06 -5.30
CA PHE A 35 -18.95 2.02 -4.83
C PHE A 35 -19.16 2.82 -3.53
N SER A 36 -18.31 2.59 -2.53
CA SER A 36 -18.38 3.28 -1.24
C SER A 36 -18.23 4.79 -1.39
N GLN A 37 -17.33 5.24 -2.28
CA GLN A 37 -17.14 6.67 -2.56
C GLN A 37 -18.31 7.29 -3.34
N THR A 38 -18.94 6.51 -4.23
CA THR A 38 -19.96 7.04 -5.16
C THR A 38 -21.36 6.96 -4.58
N GLU A 39 -21.74 5.78 -4.07
CA GLU A 39 -23.10 5.47 -3.60
C GLU A 39 -23.18 5.38 -2.07
N GLY A 40 -22.05 5.19 -1.39
CA GLY A 40 -22.00 5.04 0.06
C GLY A 40 -22.60 6.19 0.86
N PRO A 41 -22.37 7.48 0.55
CA PRO A 41 -22.97 8.58 1.30
C PRO A 41 -24.50 8.56 1.29
N LEU A 42 -25.10 8.20 0.15
CA LEU A 42 -26.56 8.10 0.00
C LEU A 42 -27.12 6.93 0.82
N ILE A 43 -26.47 5.77 0.75
CA ILE A 43 -26.88 4.57 1.50
C ILE A 43 -26.76 4.81 2.99
N CYS A 44 -25.65 5.40 3.44
CA CYS A 44 -25.43 5.74 4.84
C CYS A 44 -26.46 6.75 5.35
N GLN A 45 -26.81 7.76 4.55
CA GLN A 45 -27.82 8.75 4.90
C GLN A 45 -29.21 8.10 5.00
N GLU A 46 -29.62 7.31 4.02
CA GLU A 46 -30.91 6.61 4.02
C GLU A 46 -31.01 5.62 5.19
N HIS A 47 -29.95 4.87 5.48
CA HIS A 47 -29.91 3.96 6.63
C HIS A 47 -30.08 4.71 7.95
N ARG A 48 -29.39 5.84 8.13
CA ARG A 48 -29.53 6.69 9.33
C ARG A 48 -30.92 7.34 9.44
N ARG A 49 -31.56 7.69 8.32
CA ARG A 49 -32.94 8.19 8.32
C ARG A 49 -33.94 7.13 8.75
N ARG A 50 -33.73 5.89 8.29
CA ARG A 50 -34.59 4.75 8.63
C ARG A 50 -34.37 4.24 10.05
N PHE A 51 -33.14 4.36 10.55
CA PHE A 51 -32.71 3.95 11.88
C PHE A 51 -31.97 5.11 12.56
N PRO A 52 -32.67 6.00 13.29
CA PRO A 52 -32.07 7.14 13.95
C PRO A 52 -31.02 6.78 15.02
N GLU A 53 -31.15 5.58 15.62
CA GLU A 53 -30.19 5.02 16.60
C GLU A 53 -29.09 4.16 15.95
N ALA A 54 -28.92 4.20 14.63
CA ALA A 54 -27.91 3.41 13.95
C ALA A 54 -26.49 3.82 14.36
N THR A 55 -25.74 2.85 14.89
CA THR A 55 -24.30 2.98 15.13
C THR A 55 -23.54 3.00 13.80
N GLU A 56 -22.33 3.55 13.80
CA GLU A 56 -21.42 3.53 12.64
C GLU A 56 -21.20 2.10 12.11
N GLU A 57 -21.09 1.12 13.00
CA GLU A 57 -20.92 -0.28 12.62
C GLU A 57 -22.11 -0.85 11.84
N THR A 58 -23.34 -0.56 12.26
CA THR A 58 -24.56 -0.99 11.55
C THR A 58 -24.67 -0.32 10.17
N THR A 59 -24.22 0.94 10.08
CA THR A 59 -24.17 1.67 8.81
C THR A 59 -23.14 1.06 7.85
N ARG A 60 -21.97 0.64 8.38
CA ARG A 60 -20.95 -0.06 7.61
C ARG A 60 -21.48 -1.42 7.12
N GLN A 61 -22.17 -2.18 7.96
CA GLN A 61 -22.78 -3.45 7.58
C GLN A 61 -23.81 -3.25 6.45
N ALA A 62 -24.70 -2.28 6.57
CA ALA A 62 -25.67 -1.96 5.53
C ALA A 62 -25.02 -1.58 4.19
N LEU A 63 -23.89 -0.85 4.21
CA LEU A 63 -23.11 -0.55 3.02
C LEU A 63 -22.53 -1.82 2.38
N PHE A 64 -21.99 -2.73 3.19
CA PHE A 64 -21.47 -4.01 2.70
C PHE A 64 -22.58 -4.87 2.09
N GLU A 65 -23.74 -4.97 2.76
CA GLU A 65 -24.90 -5.71 2.27
C GLU A 65 -25.43 -5.13 0.96
N ALA A 66 -25.53 -3.80 0.86
CA ALA A 66 -25.94 -3.12 -0.37
C ALA A 66 -24.98 -3.45 -1.53
N TYR A 67 -23.68 -3.49 -1.27
CA TYR A 67 -22.70 -3.88 -2.28
C TYR A 67 -22.81 -5.35 -2.69
N THR A 68 -22.96 -6.27 -1.72
CA THR A 68 -23.07 -7.70 -2.04
C THR A 68 -24.34 -8.04 -2.81
N ASN A 69 -25.41 -7.26 -2.61
CA ASN A 69 -26.70 -7.44 -3.26
C ASN A 69 -26.85 -6.65 -4.58
N LEU A 70 -25.79 -5.99 -5.06
CA LEU A 70 -25.80 -5.31 -6.37
C LEU A 70 -26.03 -6.31 -7.50
N ASP A 71 -26.79 -5.88 -8.50
CA ASP A 71 -26.93 -6.59 -9.78
C ASP A 71 -25.56 -6.85 -10.43
N GLU A 72 -25.41 -8.00 -11.08
CA GLU A 72 -24.18 -8.38 -11.79
C GLU A 72 -23.74 -7.32 -12.82
N LYS A 73 -24.70 -6.63 -13.45
CA LYS A 73 -24.42 -5.54 -14.41
C LYS A 73 -23.76 -4.33 -13.73
N ALA A 74 -24.24 -3.95 -12.55
CA ALA A 74 -23.68 -2.85 -11.78
C ALA A 74 -22.28 -3.22 -11.25
N GLN A 75 -22.13 -4.45 -10.74
CA GLN A 75 -20.82 -4.97 -10.34
C GLN A 75 -19.84 -5.00 -11.51
N HIS A 76 -20.28 -5.41 -12.70
CA HIS A 76 -19.43 -5.41 -13.90
C HIS A 76 -19.00 -4.01 -14.32
N LYS A 77 -19.92 -3.02 -14.25
CA LYS A 77 -19.60 -1.61 -14.52
C LYS A 77 -18.54 -1.08 -13.56
N LEU A 78 -18.68 -1.34 -12.25
CA LEU A 78 -17.70 -0.93 -11.24
C LEU A 78 -16.34 -1.59 -11.48
N ASN A 79 -16.31 -2.91 -11.74
CA ASN A 79 -15.07 -3.62 -12.05
C ASN A 79 -14.38 -3.13 -13.32
N LYS A 80 -15.15 -2.64 -14.32
CA LYS A 80 -14.60 -2.03 -15.54
C LYS A 80 -13.97 -0.65 -15.27
N CYS A 81 -14.49 0.09 -14.28
CA CYS A 81 -13.92 1.36 -13.85
C CYS A 81 -12.62 1.17 -13.05
N VAL A 82 -12.41 0.01 -12.43
CA VAL A 82 -11.16 -0.30 -11.73
C VAL A 82 -10.03 -0.57 -12.71
N VAL A 83 -8.97 0.24 -12.63
CA VAL A 83 -7.70 -0.07 -13.30
C VAL A 83 -7.01 -1.19 -12.53
N LYS A 84 -7.17 -2.44 -12.99
CA LYS A 84 -6.60 -3.64 -12.35
C LYS A 84 -5.10 -3.45 -12.11
N PRO A 85 -4.65 -3.46 -10.85
CA PRO A 85 -3.24 -3.29 -10.55
C PRO A 85 -2.51 -4.63 -10.79
N PRO A 86 -1.27 -4.60 -11.31
CA PRO A 86 -0.45 -5.81 -11.42
C PRO A 86 -0.09 -6.32 -10.03
N ASP A 87 0.32 -7.58 -9.87
CA ASP A 87 0.75 -8.06 -8.54
C ASP A 87 1.98 -7.28 -8.04
N PRO A 88 2.09 -7.05 -6.71
CA PRO A 88 3.26 -6.42 -6.11
C PRO A 88 4.55 -7.21 -6.40
N VAL A 89 5.68 -6.50 -6.46
CA VAL A 89 6.99 -7.11 -6.76
C VAL A 89 7.36 -8.18 -5.73
N CYS A 90 7.17 -7.91 -4.44
CA CYS A 90 7.43 -8.87 -3.35
C CYS A 90 6.59 -10.15 -3.41
N SER A 91 5.47 -10.15 -4.16
CA SER A 91 4.67 -11.36 -4.35
C SER A 91 5.24 -12.27 -5.44
N LYS A 92 6.03 -11.73 -6.37
CA LYS A 92 6.61 -12.45 -7.50
C LYS A 92 8.07 -12.78 -7.29
N LEU A 93 8.78 -11.93 -6.55
CA LEU A 93 10.21 -12.03 -6.32
C LEU A 93 10.51 -12.04 -4.84
N ARG A 94 11.40 -12.97 -4.47
CA ARG A 94 11.97 -13.09 -3.14
C ARG A 94 12.94 -11.94 -2.87
N SER A 95 12.62 -11.11 -1.89
CA SER A 95 13.37 -9.91 -1.51
C SER A 95 14.75 -10.19 -0.90
N ASP A 96 14.97 -11.42 -0.41
CA ASP A 96 16.23 -11.90 0.15
C ASP A 96 17.23 -12.36 -0.93
N ILE A 97 16.78 -12.53 -2.17
CA ILE A 97 17.60 -13.02 -3.30
C ILE A 97 17.68 -11.98 -4.41
N HIS A 98 16.58 -11.29 -4.69
CA HIS A 98 16.47 -10.38 -5.83
C HIS A 98 16.66 -8.94 -5.36
N LEU A 99 17.77 -8.34 -5.78
CA LEU A 99 18.04 -6.93 -5.51
C LEU A 99 16.96 -6.05 -6.16
N GLY A 100 16.46 -5.06 -5.41
CA GLY A 100 15.38 -4.18 -5.86
C GLY A 100 13.98 -4.77 -5.75
N ALA A 101 13.82 -6.03 -5.31
CA ALA A 101 12.52 -6.56 -4.92
C ALA A 101 12.07 -5.98 -3.58
N VAL A 102 11.62 -4.73 -3.61
CA VAL A 102 11.17 -3.97 -2.44
C VAL A 102 9.67 -3.70 -2.46
N SER A 103 9.12 -3.30 -1.32
CA SER A 103 7.72 -2.88 -1.23
C SER A 103 7.48 -1.60 -2.05
N GLU A 104 6.27 -1.45 -2.59
CA GLU A 104 5.88 -0.26 -3.38
C GLU A 104 6.02 1.05 -2.59
N ARG A 105 5.86 0.97 -1.26
CA ARG A 105 6.04 2.10 -0.36
C ARG A 105 7.52 2.48 -0.24
N LEU A 106 8.41 1.49 -0.08
CA LEU A 106 9.84 1.77 0.02
C LEU A 106 10.38 2.30 -1.31
N ASP A 107 9.96 1.74 -2.45
CA ASP A 107 10.32 2.27 -3.77
C ASP A 107 9.91 3.74 -3.93
N ALA A 108 8.68 4.10 -3.52
CA ALA A 108 8.23 5.49 -3.54
C ALA A 108 9.07 6.40 -2.64
N LEU A 109 9.38 5.98 -1.40
CA LEU A 109 10.22 6.76 -0.49
C LEU A 109 11.64 6.98 -1.03
N ILE A 110 12.20 5.99 -1.73
CA ILE A 110 13.51 6.11 -2.37
C ILE A 110 13.45 7.12 -3.52
N GLU A 111 12.47 7.01 -4.41
CA GLU A 111 12.33 7.94 -5.54
C GLU A 111 12.02 9.37 -5.08
N ASP A 112 11.15 9.54 -4.08
CA ASP A 112 10.84 10.84 -3.48
C ASP A 112 12.10 11.50 -2.89
N TYR A 113 12.95 10.72 -2.22
CA TYR A 113 14.23 11.22 -1.69
C TYR A 113 15.21 11.58 -2.81
N VAL A 114 15.28 10.78 -3.86
CA VAL A 114 16.17 11.04 -5.00
C VAL A 114 15.75 12.30 -5.75
N GLU A 115 14.44 12.50 -5.94
CA GLU A 115 13.88 13.67 -6.62
C GLU A 115 14.07 14.95 -5.80
N GLN A 116 13.76 14.90 -4.49
CA GLN A 116 13.85 16.07 -3.61
C GLN A 116 15.30 16.40 -3.21
N ASN A 117 16.16 15.37 -3.12
CA ASN A 117 17.55 15.44 -2.65
C ASN A 117 17.74 16.45 -1.49
N PRO A 118 17.00 16.32 -0.37
CA PRO A 118 16.89 17.37 0.65
C PRO A 118 18.24 17.73 1.29
N HIS A 119 19.20 16.79 1.29
CA HIS A 119 20.53 16.97 1.86
C HIS A 119 21.61 17.33 0.81
N GLY A 120 21.25 17.39 -0.48
CA GLY A 120 22.20 17.69 -1.55
C GLY A 120 23.39 16.71 -1.63
N LEU A 121 23.18 15.46 -1.20
CA LEU A 121 24.22 14.42 -1.11
C LEU A 121 24.36 13.63 -2.41
N LEU A 122 23.32 13.61 -3.24
CA LEU A 122 23.30 12.90 -4.52
C LEU A 122 23.93 13.77 -5.61
N ASP A 123 25.26 13.88 -5.58
CA ASP A 123 26.05 14.60 -6.56
C ASP A 123 27.28 13.74 -6.91
N ALA A 124 27.47 13.50 -8.21
CA ALA A 124 28.62 12.74 -8.71
C ALA A 124 29.95 13.38 -8.29
N ALA A 125 30.00 14.71 -8.15
CA ALA A 125 31.17 15.42 -7.65
C ALA A 125 31.46 15.16 -6.16
N LYS A 126 30.43 14.77 -5.39
CA LYS A 126 30.51 14.40 -3.97
C LYS A 126 30.67 12.89 -3.74
N GLY A 127 30.73 12.11 -4.81
CA GLY A 127 31.09 10.69 -4.79
C GLY A 127 29.93 9.69 -4.68
N ILE A 128 28.67 10.14 -4.63
CA ILE A 128 27.51 9.25 -4.61
C ILE A 128 26.52 9.69 -5.69
N THR A 129 26.30 8.83 -6.68
CA THR A 129 25.25 9.06 -7.68
C THR A 129 23.88 8.61 -7.14
N ALA A 130 22.81 9.07 -7.80
CA ALA A 130 21.46 8.62 -7.47
C ALA A 130 21.31 7.09 -7.60
N ASP A 131 21.97 6.47 -8.58
CA ASP A 131 21.90 5.03 -8.81
C ASP A 131 22.70 4.24 -7.78
N ASP A 132 23.83 4.77 -7.33
CA ASP A 132 24.59 4.20 -6.21
C ASP A 132 23.77 4.24 -4.92
N PHE A 133 23.07 5.35 -4.67
CA PHE A 133 22.16 5.49 -3.54
C PHE A 133 21.00 4.48 -3.61
N ARG A 134 20.31 4.37 -4.75
CA ARG A 134 19.24 3.37 -4.95
C ARG A 134 19.76 1.96 -4.65
N SER A 135 20.88 1.59 -5.26
CA SER A 135 21.52 0.28 -5.08
C SER A 135 21.87 0.02 -3.61
N MET A 136 22.41 1.00 -2.92
CA MET A 136 22.75 0.91 -1.49
C MET A 136 21.51 0.66 -0.63
N VAL A 137 20.42 1.40 -0.86
CA VAL A 137 19.18 1.23 -0.09
C VAL A 137 18.53 -0.13 -0.39
N TYR A 138 18.53 -0.57 -1.66
CA TYR A 138 18.04 -1.89 -2.03
C TYR A 138 18.85 -3.02 -1.36
N MET A 139 20.18 -2.88 -1.30
CA MET A 139 21.06 -3.81 -0.58
C MET A 139 20.79 -3.81 0.93
N ARG A 140 20.54 -2.62 1.51
CA ARG A 140 20.17 -2.50 2.93
C ARG A 140 18.86 -3.21 3.21
N ASN A 141 17.85 -3.04 2.36
CA ASN A 141 16.57 -3.72 2.49
C ASN A 141 16.72 -5.25 2.41
N MET A 142 17.46 -5.76 1.43
CA MET A 142 17.72 -7.21 1.27
C MET A 142 18.34 -7.82 2.54
N ARG A 143 19.20 -7.08 3.25
CA ARG A 143 19.84 -7.52 4.51
C ARG A 143 19.00 -7.26 5.76
N ALA A 144 17.91 -6.51 5.67
CA ALA A 144 17.06 -6.14 6.80
C ALA A 144 15.80 -7.00 6.91
N ILE A 145 15.69 -8.06 6.09
CA ILE A 145 14.57 -9.01 6.14
C ILE A 145 14.75 -9.91 7.36
N CYS A 146 13.63 -10.25 8.03
CA CYS A 146 13.62 -11.19 9.13
C CYS A 146 14.18 -12.56 8.72
N ASP A 147 14.99 -13.15 9.59
CA ASP A 147 15.54 -14.48 9.36
C ASP A 147 14.42 -15.54 9.48
N PRO A 148 14.46 -16.60 8.66
CA PRO A 148 13.51 -17.69 8.76
C PRO A 148 13.66 -18.39 10.12
N GLY A 149 12.55 -18.55 10.85
CA GLY A 149 12.53 -19.18 12.17
C GLY A 149 12.60 -18.18 13.34
N GLU A 150 12.66 -16.88 13.07
CA GLU A 150 12.50 -15.86 14.11
C GLU A 150 11.09 -15.96 14.76
N PRO A 151 10.98 -15.96 16.10
CA PRO A 151 9.70 -16.11 16.81
C PRO A 151 8.87 -14.81 16.80
N VAL A 152 8.55 -14.30 15.60
CA VAL A 152 7.85 -13.02 15.40
C VAL A 152 6.49 -12.95 16.09
N GLY A 153 5.80 -14.09 16.28
CA GLY A 153 4.53 -14.15 16.99
C GLY A 153 4.67 -13.88 18.50
N LEU A 154 5.73 -14.41 19.13
CA LEU A 154 6.02 -14.14 20.54
C LEU A 154 6.46 -12.69 20.74
N LEU A 155 7.29 -12.18 19.83
CA LEU A 155 7.71 -10.77 19.83
C LEU A 155 6.51 -9.84 19.69
N ALA A 156 5.58 -10.12 18.78
CA ALA A 156 4.36 -9.32 18.60
C ALA A 156 3.48 -9.34 19.86
N ALA A 157 3.28 -10.50 20.48
CA ALA A 157 2.52 -10.61 21.74
C ALA A 157 3.14 -9.75 22.85
N GLN A 158 4.46 -9.86 23.02
CA GLN A 158 5.20 -9.07 24.00
C GLN A 158 5.12 -7.56 23.70
N VAL A 159 5.15 -7.14 22.44
CA VAL A 159 5.00 -5.73 22.05
C VAL A 159 3.61 -5.22 22.40
N CYS A 160 2.55 -6.01 22.15
CA CYS A 160 1.19 -5.63 22.54
C CYS A 160 1.00 -5.55 24.06
N GLU A 161 1.60 -6.48 24.82
CA GLU A 161 1.50 -6.50 26.29
C GLU A 161 2.30 -5.39 26.97
N ARG A 162 3.47 -5.05 26.42
CA ARG A 162 4.38 -4.04 26.99
C ARG A 162 4.14 -2.63 26.47
N ALA A 163 3.31 -2.46 25.44
CA ALA A 163 2.90 -1.13 25.00
C ALA A 163 2.15 -0.44 26.16
N PRO A 164 2.67 0.65 26.74
CA PRO A 164 1.97 1.36 27.79
C PRO A 164 0.64 1.86 27.23
N LEU A 165 -0.48 1.46 27.85
CA LEU A 165 -1.78 2.10 27.67
C LEU A 165 -1.63 3.56 28.13
N PRO A 166 -1.37 4.51 27.20
CA PRO A 166 -2.44 5.42 26.81
C PRO A 166 -2.24 6.02 25.39
N VAL A 167 -2.60 5.34 24.29
CA VAL A 167 -2.75 6.01 22.96
C VAL A 167 -3.85 5.40 22.06
N LEU A 168 -4.83 4.69 22.61
CA LEU A 168 -5.96 4.16 21.80
C LEU A 168 -7.27 4.96 21.95
N LEU A 169 -7.27 6.12 22.62
CA LEU A 169 -8.48 6.96 22.81
C LEU A 169 -8.27 8.46 22.56
N THR A 170 -7.48 8.86 21.56
CA THR A 170 -7.51 10.25 21.05
C THR A 170 -7.51 10.29 19.52
N GLN A 171 -8.56 9.72 18.92
CA GLN A 171 -9.16 10.34 17.74
C GLN A 171 -10.55 10.86 18.14
N THR A 172 -10.60 11.68 19.18
CA THR A 172 -11.69 12.63 19.37
C THR A 172 -11.49 13.73 18.33
N VAL A 173 -12.41 13.76 17.37
CA VAL A 173 -12.92 14.96 16.68
C VAL A 173 -12.52 16.24 17.42
N SER A 174 -11.85 17.14 16.71
CA SER A 174 -11.69 18.53 17.13
C SER A 174 -12.33 19.44 16.06
N PRO A 175 -12.92 20.57 16.49
CA PRO A 175 -14.02 21.28 15.80
C PRO A 175 -13.63 22.03 14.53
#